data_AF-A0A432ZLL5-F1
#
_entry.id   AF-A0A432ZLL5-F1
#
_cell.length_a   1.000
_cell.length_b   1.000
_cell.length_c   1.000
_cell.angle_alpha   90.00
_cell.angle_beta   90.00
_cell.angle_gamma   90.00
#
_symmetry.space_group_name_H-M   'P 1'
#
loop_
_entity.id
_entity.type
_entity.pdbx_description
1 polymer ?
#
loop_
_entity_poly.entity_id
_entity_poly.type
_entity_poly.pdbx_seq_one_letter_code
_entity_poly.pdbx_strand_id
1 'polypeptide(L)'
;MAYLLLLLTLLGYSASAINTLRALANSRVDDSKLASITAIVGFAAHAALLYWHLQRDQFDHLNVAISLSVVAWLLAGLTLIRGHRHSGLLLRPVIYLFAALSAILVVFTPVSWGANIASVHGLVIHIVLSLLAYGVLALATLYAVQLNYLNKVLKQRKSTAIANYLPPLLTVERYFFRLLSAGTGLLALAIISGFVFLDDLFAQGQAHKTILSLIAFATYAGIVLLHKFSGARGRVVVSGTVIAGLILTLAYFGSRFVKDVILG
;
A
#
# COMPACT_ATOMS: atom_id res chain seq x y z
N MET A 1 -9.01 -7.82 -24.72
CA MET A 1 -8.48 -6.61 -24.06
C MET A 1 -7.87 -6.92 -22.69
N ALA A 2 -8.61 -7.51 -21.75
CA ALA A 2 -8.11 -7.87 -20.40
C ALA A 2 -6.73 -8.56 -20.38
N TYR A 3 -6.58 -9.66 -21.12
CA TYR A 3 -5.33 -10.44 -21.12
C TYR A 3 -4.12 -9.67 -21.68
N LEU A 4 -4.35 -8.76 -22.65
CA LEU A 4 -3.30 -7.90 -23.17
C LEU A 4 -2.83 -6.89 -22.12
N LEU A 5 -3.76 -6.23 -21.44
CA LEU A 5 -3.46 -5.29 -20.36
C LEU A 5 -2.79 -5.99 -19.17
N LEU A 6 -3.24 -7.21 -18.84
CA LEU A 6 -2.60 -8.06 -17.84
C LEU A 6 -1.16 -8.37 -18.24
N LEU A 7 -0.92 -8.83 -19.47
CA LEU A 7 0.41 -9.17 -19.95
C LEU A 7 1.36 -7.96 -19.91
N LEU A 8 0.90 -6.77 -20.34
CA LEU A 8 1.67 -5.53 -20.23
C LEU A 8 1.98 -5.17 -18.76
N THR A 9 1.01 -5.35 -17.87
CA THR A 9 1.18 -5.11 -16.43
C THR A 9 2.25 -6.05 -15.84
N LEU A 10 2.13 -7.35 -16.13
CA LEU A 10 3.05 -8.38 -15.65
C LEU A 10 4.48 -8.15 -16.17
N LEU A 11 4.63 -7.92 -17.47
CA LEU A 11 5.93 -7.67 -18.08
C LEU A 11 6.55 -6.37 -17.56
N GLY A 12 5.78 -5.28 -17.48
CA GLY A 12 6.27 -3.99 -17.00
C GLY A 12 6.77 -4.04 -15.55
N TYR A 13 5.95 -4.56 -14.64
CA TYR A 13 6.35 -4.67 -13.23
C TYR A 13 7.45 -5.70 -12.99
N SER A 14 7.42 -6.86 -13.66
CA SER A 14 8.46 -7.88 -13.50
C SER A 14 9.80 -7.40 -14.06
N ALA A 15 9.80 -6.77 -15.23
CA ALA A 15 11.01 -6.18 -15.80
C ALA A 15 11.58 -5.08 -14.89
N SER A 16 10.71 -4.22 -14.33
CA SER A 16 11.15 -3.21 -13.39
C SER A 16 11.74 -3.79 -12.10
N ALA A 17 11.11 -4.82 -11.54
CA ALA A 17 11.60 -5.53 -10.36
C ALA A 17 12.97 -6.16 -10.62
N ILE A 18 13.13 -6.88 -11.74
CA ILE A 18 14.39 -7.51 -12.15
C ILE A 18 15.49 -6.45 -12.37
N ASN A 19 15.19 -5.37 -13.08
CA ASN A 19 16.16 -4.31 -13.35
C ASN A 19 16.58 -3.59 -12.05
N THR A 20 15.65 -3.39 -11.11
CA THR A 20 15.97 -2.81 -9.81
C THR A 20 16.85 -3.75 -8.97
N LEU A 21 16.57 -5.06 -8.98
CA LEU A 21 17.40 -6.07 -8.31
C LEU A 21 18.80 -6.16 -8.93
N ARG A 22 18.90 -6.10 -10.26
CA ARG A 22 20.19 -6.05 -10.98
C ARG A 22 20.98 -4.79 -10.65
N ALA A 23 20.32 -3.63 -10.61
CA ALA A 23 20.95 -2.37 -10.20
C ALA A 23 21.51 -2.46 -8.77
N LEU A 24 20.76 -3.07 -7.85
CA LEU A 24 21.21 -3.32 -6.46
C LEU A 24 22.38 -4.31 -6.38
N ALA A 25 22.40 -5.35 -7.21
CA ALA A 25 23.46 -6.36 -7.21
C ALA A 25 24.75 -5.89 -7.91
N ASN A 26 24.62 -5.20 -9.04
CA ASN A 26 25.74 -4.85 -9.91
C ASN A 26 26.28 -3.43 -9.71
N SER A 27 25.70 -2.64 -8.79
CA SER A 27 26.10 -1.25 -8.52
C SER A 27 26.04 -0.32 -9.74
N ARG A 28 25.20 -0.63 -10.74
CA ARG A 28 25.09 0.13 -12.00
C ARG A 28 23.97 1.18 -11.92
N VAL A 29 24.33 2.43 -12.20
CA VAL A 29 23.40 3.58 -12.18
C VAL A 29 22.49 3.60 -13.42
N ASP A 30 22.93 3.07 -14.57
CA ASP A 30 22.17 3.11 -15.83
C ASP A 30 20.91 2.22 -15.84
N ASP A 31 20.92 1.09 -15.12
CA ASP A 31 19.75 0.18 -14.98
C ASP A 31 18.54 0.88 -14.31
N SER A 32 18.78 2.01 -13.65
CA SER A 32 17.77 2.81 -12.97
C SER A 32 16.74 3.39 -13.95
N LYS A 33 17.15 3.89 -15.12
CA LYS A 33 16.23 4.49 -16.12
C LYS A 33 15.30 3.43 -16.72
N LEU A 34 15.85 2.29 -17.12
CA LEU A 34 15.08 1.16 -17.67
C LEU A 34 14.07 0.62 -16.64
N ALA A 35 14.47 0.52 -15.37
CA ALA A 35 13.56 0.14 -14.29
C ALA A 35 12.38 1.12 -14.14
N SER A 36 12.60 2.42 -14.29
CA SER A 36 11.51 3.41 -14.23
C SER A 36 10.60 3.36 -15.45
N ILE A 37 11.14 3.26 -16.67
CA ILE A 37 10.33 3.20 -17.89
C ILE A 37 9.41 1.97 -17.85
N THR A 38 9.97 0.81 -17.51
CA THR A 38 9.20 -0.43 -17.38
C THR A 38 8.15 -0.37 -16.27
N ALA A 39 8.45 0.29 -15.14
CA ALA A 39 7.46 0.51 -14.08
C ALA A 39 6.33 1.47 -14.52
N ILE A 40 6.64 2.53 -15.28
CA ILE A 40 5.62 3.46 -15.79
C ILE A 40 4.69 2.73 -16.76
N VAL A 41 5.24 1.91 -17.66
CA VAL A 41 4.44 1.07 -18.57
C VAL A 41 3.55 0.11 -17.78
N GLY A 42 4.11 -0.60 -16.79
CA GLY A 42 3.36 -1.50 -15.92
C GLY A 42 2.25 -0.77 -15.14
N PHE A 43 2.55 0.41 -14.60
CA PHE A 43 1.60 1.25 -13.86
C PHE A 43 0.45 1.76 -14.72
N ALA A 44 0.75 2.23 -15.94
CA ALA A 44 -0.27 2.68 -16.89
C ALA A 44 -1.15 1.53 -17.37
N ALA A 45 -0.55 0.37 -17.69
CA ALA A 45 -1.29 -0.83 -18.07
C ALA A 45 -2.18 -1.35 -16.92
N HIS A 46 -1.68 -1.29 -15.67
CA HIS A 46 -2.44 -1.69 -14.47
C HIS A 46 -3.63 -0.75 -14.23
N ALA A 47 -3.45 0.57 -14.38
CA ALA A 47 -4.55 1.53 -14.32
C ALA A 47 -5.60 1.25 -15.39
N ALA A 48 -5.18 1.02 -16.63
CA ALA A 48 -6.07 0.68 -17.73
C ALA A 48 -6.80 -0.66 -17.50
N LEU A 49 -6.13 -1.65 -16.91
CA LEU A 49 -6.74 -2.94 -16.54
C LEU A 49 -7.84 -2.76 -15.49
N LEU A 50 -7.56 -2.00 -14.43
CA LEU A 50 -8.53 -1.71 -13.37
C LEU A 50 -9.74 -0.95 -13.91
N TYR A 51 -9.50 0.10 -14.70
CA TYR A 51 -10.56 0.86 -15.35
C TYR A 51 -11.41 -0.02 -16.27
N TRP A 52 -10.77 -0.81 -17.13
CA TRP A 52 -11.47 -1.72 -18.04
C TRP A 52 -12.28 -2.77 -17.29
N HIS A 53 -11.78 -3.29 -16.16
CA HIS A 53 -12.50 -4.27 -15.36
C HIS A 53 -13.72 -3.66 -14.67
N LEU A 54 -13.54 -2.54 -13.96
CA LEU A 54 -14.62 -1.82 -13.25
C LEU A 54 -15.68 -1.24 -14.18
N GLN A 55 -15.33 -0.85 -15.41
CA GLN A 55 -16.32 -0.34 -16.35
C GLN A 55 -17.32 -1.42 -16.80
N ARG A 56 -16.99 -2.71 -16.69
CA ARG A 56 -17.86 -3.81 -17.16
C ARG A 56 -19.14 -3.96 -16.35
N ASP A 57 -19.16 -3.50 -15.12
CA ASP A 57 -20.35 -3.45 -14.27
C ASP A 57 -20.70 -2.00 -13.85
N GLN A 58 -20.27 -1.01 -14.63
CA GLN A 58 -20.53 0.41 -14.36
C GLN A 58 -20.00 0.91 -13.01
N PHE A 59 -18.93 0.31 -12.49
CA PHE A 59 -18.34 0.62 -11.18
C PHE A 59 -19.24 0.26 -9.99
N ASP A 60 -20.19 -0.66 -10.20
CA ASP A 60 -21.19 -1.00 -9.19
C ASP A 60 -20.67 -1.92 -8.10
N HIS A 61 -19.64 -2.74 -8.34
CA HIS A 61 -19.16 -3.71 -7.34
C HIS A 61 -17.70 -3.49 -6.94
N LEU A 62 -17.46 -3.63 -5.64
CA LEU A 62 -16.11 -3.77 -5.08
C LEU A 62 -15.99 -5.05 -4.27
N ASN A 63 -14.96 -5.84 -4.59
CA ASN A 63 -14.54 -7.01 -3.84
C ASN A 63 -13.11 -6.84 -3.31
N VAL A 64 -12.66 -7.85 -2.55
CA VAL A 64 -11.32 -7.89 -1.96
C VAL A 64 -10.23 -7.84 -3.04
N ALA A 65 -10.39 -8.54 -4.17
CA ALA A 65 -9.36 -8.61 -5.21
C ALA A 65 -9.15 -7.24 -5.89
N ILE A 66 -10.23 -6.56 -6.25
CA ILE A 66 -10.19 -5.21 -6.83
C ILE A 66 -9.57 -4.24 -5.82
N SER A 67 -10.03 -4.27 -4.57
CA SER A 67 -9.52 -3.38 -3.52
C SER A 67 -8.01 -3.60 -3.29
N LEU A 68 -7.56 -4.86 -3.22
CA LEU A 68 -6.15 -5.20 -3.07
C LEU A 68 -5.30 -4.71 -4.26
N SER A 69 -5.85 -4.82 -5.47
CA SER A 69 -5.17 -4.40 -6.68
C SER A 69 -5.09 -2.88 -6.83
N VAL A 70 -6.14 -2.14 -6.42
CA VAL A 70 -6.09 -0.68 -6.31
C VAL A 70 -5.04 -0.23 -5.29
N VAL A 71 -4.95 -0.90 -4.14
CA VAL A 71 -3.89 -0.61 -3.16
C VAL A 71 -2.51 -0.88 -3.76
N ALA A 72 -2.31 -2.00 -4.43
CA ALA A 72 -1.02 -2.32 -5.05
C ALA A 72 -0.64 -1.29 -6.12
N TRP A 73 -1.63 -0.82 -6.90
CA TRP A 73 -1.46 0.27 -7.86
C TRP A 73 -1.09 1.59 -7.16
N LEU A 74 -1.74 1.96 -6.05
CA LEU A 74 -1.39 3.14 -5.25
C LEU A 74 0.04 3.04 -4.70
N LEU A 75 0.45 1.88 -4.18
CA LEU A 75 1.82 1.65 -3.72
C LEU A 75 2.83 1.85 -4.86
N ALA A 76 2.56 1.28 -6.04
CA ALA A 76 3.40 1.47 -7.22
C ALA A 76 3.49 2.95 -7.62
N GLY A 77 2.36 3.66 -7.67
CA GLY A 77 2.31 5.10 -7.98
C GLY A 77 3.09 5.96 -6.98
N LEU A 78 2.92 5.72 -5.68
CA LEU A 78 3.67 6.42 -4.63
C LEU A 78 5.18 6.17 -4.74
N THR A 79 5.61 4.96 -5.14
CA THR A 79 7.03 4.67 -5.37
C THR A 79 7.59 5.27 -6.65
N LEU A 80 6.76 5.47 -7.68
CA LEU A 80 7.12 6.15 -8.92
C LEU A 80 7.28 7.66 -8.68
N ILE A 81 6.32 8.30 -8.00
CA ILE A 81 6.36 9.74 -7.67
C ILE A 81 7.61 10.09 -6.85
N ARG A 82 8.05 9.19 -5.96
CA ARG A 82 9.28 9.40 -5.17
C ARG A 82 10.55 9.49 -6.03
N GLY A 83 10.54 8.89 -7.23
CA GLY A 83 11.70 8.83 -8.11
C GLY A 83 12.84 7.96 -7.59
N HIS A 84 14.04 8.15 -8.14
CA HIS A 84 15.22 7.29 -7.94
C HIS A 84 15.97 7.48 -6.63
N ARG A 85 15.35 8.05 -5.59
CA ARG A 85 16.05 8.20 -4.31
C ARG A 85 16.37 6.81 -3.74
N HIS A 86 17.65 6.57 -3.44
CA HIS A 86 18.17 5.29 -2.94
C HIS A 86 17.39 4.71 -1.75
N SER A 87 16.72 5.56 -0.98
CA SER A 87 15.95 5.21 0.21
C SER A 87 14.75 4.30 0.01
N GLY A 88 14.27 4.08 -1.22
CA GLY A 88 13.15 3.18 -1.51
C GLY A 88 13.49 1.97 -2.37
N LEU A 89 14.75 1.80 -2.78
CA LEU A 89 15.13 0.79 -3.78
C LEU A 89 14.87 -0.65 -3.31
N LEU A 90 15.05 -0.94 -2.01
CA LEU A 90 14.81 -2.27 -1.45
C LEU A 90 13.33 -2.68 -1.49
N LEU A 91 12.39 -1.72 -1.42
CA LEU A 91 10.95 -2.00 -1.40
C LEU A 91 10.35 -2.11 -2.80
N ARG A 92 10.95 -1.47 -3.80
CA ARG A 92 10.44 -1.42 -5.18
C ARG A 92 10.15 -2.80 -5.78
N PRO A 93 11.07 -3.78 -5.76
CA PRO A 93 10.78 -5.10 -6.32
C PRO A 93 9.60 -5.79 -5.64
N VAL A 94 9.52 -5.69 -4.30
CA VAL A 94 8.42 -6.28 -3.52
C VAL A 94 7.08 -5.66 -3.91
N ILE A 95 7.03 -4.32 -4.03
CA ILE A 95 5.81 -3.58 -4.39
C ILE A 95 5.37 -3.92 -5.82
N TYR A 96 6.29 -3.95 -6.78
CA TYR A 96 5.95 -4.24 -8.19
C TYR A 96 5.54 -5.70 -8.40
N LEU A 97 6.20 -6.65 -7.75
CA LEU A 97 5.76 -8.06 -7.80
C LEU A 97 4.40 -8.27 -7.16
N PHE A 98 4.14 -7.59 -6.03
CA PHE A 98 2.81 -7.58 -5.42
C PHE A 98 1.75 -6.97 -6.34
N ALA A 99 2.06 -5.86 -7.02
CA ALA A 99 1.16 -5.26 -8.01
C ALA A 99 0.89 -6.20 -9.20
N ALA A 100 1.91 -6.86 -9.73
CA ALA A 100 1.78 -7.87 -10.77
C ALA A 100 0.86 -9.02 -10.34
N LEU A 101 1.08 -9.59 -9.14
CA LEU A 101 0.24 -10.66 -8.60
C LEU A 101 -1.21 -10.22 -8.37
N SER A 102 -1.41 -9.01 -7.86
CA SER A 102 -2.76 -8.46 -7.65
C SER A 102 -3.53 -8.29 -8.96
N ALA A 103 -2.85 -7.95 -10.06
CA ALA A 103 -3.48 -7.79 -11.38
C ALA A 103 -3.98 -9.13 -11.94
N ILE A 104 -3.29 -10.24 -11.63
CA ILE A 104 -3.75 -11.60 -11.94
C ILE A 104 -5.08 -11.85 -11.24
N LEU A 105 -5.17 -11.57 -9.93
CA LEU A 105 -6.39 -11.79 -9.16
C LEU A 105 -7.60 -11.05 -9.75
N VAL A 106 -7.42 -9.80 -10.20
CA VAL A 106 -8.51 -9.01 -10.82
C VAL A 106 -9.06 -9.70 -12.07
N VAL A 107 -8.21 -10.24 -12.94
CA VAL A 107 -8.67 -10.87 -14.19
C VAL A 107 -9.47 -12.16 -13.94
N PHE A 108 -9.16 -12.89 -12.88
CA PHE A 108 -9.84 -14.13 -12.52
C PHE A 108 -11.01 -13.94 -11.55
N THR A 109 -11.23 -12.73 -11.03
CA THR A 109 -12.38 -12.44 -10.16
C THR A 109 -13.59 -12.03 -11.00
N PRO A 110 -14.80 -12.59 -10.78
CA PRO A 110 -16.00 -12.14 -11.47
C PRO A 110 -16.32 -10.67 -11.14
N VAL A 111 -16.69 -9.89 -12.16
CA VAL A 111 -16.94 -8.45 -12.01
C VAL A 111 -18.13 -8.18 -11.09
N SER A 112 -19.18 -8.99 -11.18
CA SER A 112 -20.42 -8.85 -10.39
C SER A 112 -20.31 -9.35 -8.94
N TRP A 113 -19.12 -9.73 -8.49
CA TRP A 113 -18.90 -10.25 -7.15
C TRP A 113 -18.42 -9.12 -6.25
N GLY A 114 -19.02 -8.94 -5.07
CA GLY A 114 -18.63 -7.88 -4.16
C GLY A 114 -19.81 -7.14 -3.53
N ALA A 115 -19.51 -6.06 -2.82
CA ALA A 115 -20.53 -5.17 -2.28
C ALA A 115 -21.02 -4.25 -3.40
N ASN A 116 -22.34 -4.09 -3.53
CA ASN A 116 -22.89 -3.08 -4.40
C ASN A 116 -22.61 -1.69 -3.81
N ILE A 117 -21.98 -0.84 -4.61
CA ILE A 117 -21.79 0.58 -4.35
C ILE A 117 -23.02 1.26 -4.94
N ALA A 118 -24.14 1.21 -4.22
CA ALA A 118 -25.28 2.04 -4.56
C ALA A 118 -24.79 3.49 -4.65
N SER A 119 -25.26 4.23 -5.66
CA SER A 119 -24.79 5.56 -6.11
C SER A 119 -25.02 6.71 -5.12
N VAL A 120 -24.76 6.48 -3.84
CA VAL A 120 -24.68 7.48 -2.79
C VAL A 120 -23.28 8.09 -2.84
N HIS A 121 -23.20 9.33 -3.33
CA HIS A 121 -21.95 10.07 -3.51
C HIS A 121 -21.05 10.07 -2.24
N GLY A 122 -21.66 10.06 -1.04
CA GLY A 122 -20.95 9.99 0.23
C GLY A 122 -20.16 8.69 0.46
N LEU A 123 -20.70 7.54 0.03
CA LEU A 123 -20.04 6.24 0.15
C LEU A 123 -18.75 6.19 -0.70
N VAL A 124 -18.81 6.73 -1.92
CA VAL A 124 -17.65 6.79 -2.83
C VAL A 124 -16.52 7.62 -2.22
N ILE A 125 -16.84 8.78 -1.64
CA ILE A 125 -15.85 9.63 -0.96
C ILE A 125 -15.18 8.86 0.18
N HIS A 126 -15.97 8.17 1.02
CA HIS A 126 -15.42 7.37 2.11
C HIS A 126 -14.52 6.22 1.62
N ILE A 127 -14.92 5.52 0.56
CA ILE A 127 -14.13 4.43 -0.03
C ILE A 127 -12.80 4.95 -0.57
N VAL A 128 -12.81 6.04 -1.33
CA VAL A 128 -11.60 6.66 -1.90
C VAL A 128 -10.66 7.13 -0.80
N LEU A 129 -11.17 7.85 0.21
CA LEU A 129 -10.36 8.28 1.35
C LEU A 129 -9.77 7.09 2.12
N SER A 130 -10.55 6.02 2.33
CA SER A 130 -10.11 4.81 3.02
C SER A 130 -9.00 4.08 2.25
N LEU A 131 -9.14 3.94 0.92
CA LEU A 131 -8.14 3.32 0.06
C LEU A 131 -6.85 4.14 0.01
N LEU A 132 -6.95 5.47 -0.09
CA LEU A 132 -5.79 6.37 -0.06
C LEU A 132 -5.07 6.30 1.29
N ALA A 133 -5.82 6.38 2.41
CA ALA A 133 -5.27 6.26 3.75
C ALA A 133 -4.54 4.93 3.93
N TYR A 134 -5.19 3.82 3.55
CA TYR A 134 -4.61 2.49 3.65
C TYR A 134 -3.36 2.34 2.76
N GLY A 135 -3.38 2.80 1.51
CA GLY A 135 -2.22 2.74 0.62
C GLY A 135 -1.01 3.50 1.19
N VAL A 136 -1.22 4.72 1.71
CA VAL A 136 -0.15 5.53 2.31
C VAL A 136 0.38 4.89 3.60
N LEU A 137 -0.49 4.39 4.48
CA LEU A 137 -0.10 3.75 5.74
C LEU A 137 0.53 2.36 5.53
N ALA A 138 0.09 1.61 4.53
CA ALA A 138 0.73 0.36 4.12
C ALA A 138 2.15 0.63 3.63
N LEU A 139 2.35 1.69 2.82
CA LEU A 139 3.69 2.11 2.43
C LEU A 139 4.53 2.53 3.65
N ALA A 140 3.97 3.30 4.58
CA ALA A 140 4.66 3.65 5.83
C ALA A 140 5.08 2.40 6.62
N THR A 141 4.21 1.39 6.66
CA THR A 141 4.48 0.10 7.31
C THR A 141 5.63 -0.65 6.64
N LEU A 142 5.67 -0.70 5.30
CA LEU A 142 6.79 -1.26 4.56
C LEU A 142 8.11 -0.53 4.86
N TYR A 143 8.08 0.81 4.97
CA TYR A 143 9.25 1.58 5.39
C TYR A 143 9.65 1.31 6.85
N ALA A 144 8.70 1.07 7.76
CA ALA A 144 9.00 0.67 9.13
C ALA A 144 9.74 -0.68 9.17
N VAL A 145 9.29 -1.66 8.36
CA VAL A 145 9.97 -2.94 8.20
C VAL A 145 11.38 -2.75 7.63
N GLN A 146 11.53 -1.91 6.60
CA GLN A 146 12.84 -1.56 6.03
C GLN A 146 13.75 -0.91 7.08
N LEU A 147 13.25 0.01 7.91
CA LEU A 147 14.01 0.63 8.99
C LEU A 147 14.48 -0.39 10.04
N ASN A 148 13.63 -1.36 10.39
CA ASN A 148 14.02 -2.45 11.29
C ASN A 148 15.16 -3.28 10.69
N TYR A 149 15.03 -3.64 9.42
CA TYR A 149 16.05 -4.39 8.68
C TYR A 149 17.39 -3.63 8.63
N LEU A 150 17.36 -2.36 8.23
CA LEU A 150 18.55 -1.50 8.18
C LEU A 150 19.22 -1.37 9.55
N ASN A 151 18.43 -1.16 10.61
CA ASN A 151 18.96 -1.09 11.98
C ASN A 151 19.64 -2.39 12.42
N LYS A 152 19.11 -3.56 12.05
CA LYS A 152 19.74 -4.85 12.36
C LYS A 152 21.06 -5.02 11.62
N VAL A 153 21.07 -4.76 10.31
CA VAL A 153 22.27 -4.90 9.46
C VAL A 153 23.40 -3.98 9.95
N LEU A 154 23.08 -2.72 10.30
CA LEU A 154 24.07 -1.76 10.79
C LEU A 154 24.64 -2.12 12.18
N LYS A 155 23.83 -2.71 13.06
CA LYS A 155 24.29 -3.17 14.39
C LYS A 155 25.19 -4.40 14.33
N GLN A 156 25.01 -5.26 13.33
CA GLN A 156 25.74 -6.53 13.21
C GLN A 156 27.15 -6.41 12.58
N ARG A 157 27.64 -5.18 12.34
CA ARG A 157 29.01 -4.83 11.86
C ARG A 157 29.83 -6.00 11.28
N LYS A 158 29.57 -6.34 10.01
CA LYS A 158 30.64 -6.75 9.09
C LYS A 158 30.46 -6.01 7.78
N SER A 159 31.54 -5.34 7.37
CA SER A 159 31.79 -4.74 6.07
C SER A 159 31.41 -5.70 4.95
N THR A 160 30.15 -5.70 4.58
CA THR A 160 29.63 -6.35 3.38
C THR A 160 29.49 -5.26 2.32
N ALA A 161 29.80 -5.56 1.06
CA ALA A 161 29.68 -4.63 -0.06
C ALA A 161 28.30 -3.92 -0.11
N ILE A 162 27.28 -4.54 0.48
CA ILE A 162 25.91 -4.03 0.64
C ILE A 162 25.84 -2.76 1.51
N ALA A 163 26.68 -2.63 2.54
CA ALA A 163 26.61 -1.51 3.49
C ALA A 163 26.87 -0.14 2.85
N ASN A 164 27.67 -0.09 1.77
CA ASN A 164 27.96 1.13 1.02
C ASN A 164 26.77 1.60 0.16
N TYR A 165 25.78 0.74 -0.09
CA TYR A 165 24.59 1.04 -0.91
C TYR A 165 23.30 1.11 -0.11
N LEU A 166 23.38 0.89 1.20
CA LEU A 166 22.23 1.10 2.06
C LEU A 166 21.90 2.60 2.10
N PRO A 167 20.64 2.97 1.87
CA PRO A 167 20.28 4.37 1.96
C PRO A 167 20.51 4.91 3.37
N PRO A 168 20.89 6.20 3.51
CA PRO A 168 21.08 6.81 4.81
C PRO A 168 19.82 6.61 5.67
N LEU A 169 20.00 6.02 6.86
CA LEU A 169 18.91 5.66 7.77
C LEU A 169 17.97 6.85 8.04
N LEU A 170 18.55 8.03 8.24
CA LEU A 170 17.83 9.29 8.46
C LEU A 170 16.90 9.69 7.29
N THR A 171 17.28 9.36 6.05
CA THR A 171 16.45 9.65 4.86
C THR A 171 15.24 8.73 4.80
N VAL A 172 15.43 7.45 5.13
CA VAL A 172 14.34 6.47 5.20
C VAL A 172 13.38 6.84 6.34
N GLU A 173 13.93 7.21 7.50
CA GLU A 173 13.17 7.61 8.68
C GLU A 173 12.33 8.87 8.45
N ARG A 174 12.90 9.91 7.85
CA ARG A 174 12.14 11.14 7.52
C ARG A 174 10.97 10.86 6.59
N TYR A 175 11.18 10.00 5.60
CA TYR A 175 10.11 9.65 4.65
C TYR A 175 9.04 8.77 5.31
N PHE A 176 9.46 7.83 6.14
CA PHE A 176 8.58 7.02 6.98
C PHE A 176 7.62 7.91 7.80
N PHE A 177 8.14 8.89 8.56
CA PHE A 177 7.30 9.78 9.36
C PHE A 177 6.42 10.72 8.52
N ARG A 178 6.88 11.12 7.34
CA ARG A 178 6.06 11.91 6.40
C ARG A 178 4.86 11.11 5.90
N LEU A 179 5.08 9.85 5.50
CA LEU A 179 4.00 8.94 5.11
C LEU A 179 3.08 8.63 6.29
N LEU A 180 3.65 8.35 7.46
CA LEU A 180 2.88 8.06 8.67
C LEU A 180 1.94 9.23 9.00
N SER A 181 2.47 10.45 9.03
CA SER A 181 1.66 11.65 9.35
C SER A 181 0.58 11.91 8.29
N ALA A 182 0.94 11.83 7.01
CA ALA A 182 -0.02 12.03 5.91
C ALA A 182 -1.11 10.96 5.90
N GLY A 183 -0.73 9.69 6.07
CA GLY A 183 -1.64 8.55 6.13
C GLY A 183 -2.57 8.61 7.34
N THR A 184 -2.07 9.00 8.52
CA THR A 184 -2.89 9.20 9.72
C THR A 184 -3.92 10.32 9.51
N GLY A 185 -3.53 11.42 8.85
CA GLY A 185 -4.47 12.50 8.49
C GLY A 185 -5.56 12.02 7.53
N LEU A 186 -5.18 11.28 6.49
CA LEU A 186 -6.15 10.66 5.55
C LEU A 186 -7.08 9.68 6.27
N LEU A 187 -6.56 8.88 7.21
CA LEU A 187 -7.36 7.95 8.00
C LEU A 187 -8.35 8.68 8.89
N ALA A 188 -7.97 9.81 9.49
CA ALA A 188 -8.90 10.66 10.23
C ALA A 188 -10.05 11.14 9.34
N LEU A 189 -9.73 11.65 8.14
CA LEU A 189 -10.73 12.10 7.17
C LEU A 189 -11.65 10.95 6.72
N ALA A 190 -11.11 9.74 6.50
CA ALA A 190 -11.89 8.56 6.16
C ALA A 190 -12.84 8.15 7.30
N ILE A 191 -12.39 8.20 8.55
CA ILE A 191 -13.23 7.90 9.72
C ILE A 191 -14.35 8.94 9.84
N ILE A 192 -14.02 10.23 9.75
CA ILE A 192 -15.01 11.32 9.80
C ILE A 192 -16.03 11.16 8.67
N SER A 193 -15.58 10.90 7.44
CA SER A 193 -16.49 10.69 6.31
C SER A 193 -17.35 9.45 6.51
N GLY A 194 -16.84 8.41 7.18
CA GLY A 194 -17.61 7.24 7.57
C GLY A 194 -18.77 7.64 8.48
N PHE A 195 -18.51 8.42 9.54
CA PHE A 195 -19.55 8.88 10.47
C PHE A 195 -20.58 9.82 9.83
N VAL A 196 -20.19 10.55 8.79
CA VAL A 196 -21.07 11.50 8.09
C VAL A 196 -21.93 10.83 7.03
N PHE A 197 -21.40 9.84 6.31
CA PHE A 197 -22.05 9.27 5.12
C PHE A 197 -22.54 7.83 5.26
N LEU A 198 -22.09 7.10 6.30
CA LEU A 198 -22.53 5.72 6.53
C LEU A 198 -23.49 5.68 7.70
N ASP A 199 -24.71 5.28 7.43
CA ASP A 199 -25.68 4.93 8.47
C ASP A 199 -25.22 3.63 9.15
N ASP A 200 -25.49 3.52 10.46
CA ASP A 200 -25.35 2.26 11.20
C ASP A 200 -23.93 1.65 11.22
N LEU A 201 -22.89 2.48 11.37
CA LEU A 201 -21.49 2.04 11.53
C LEU A 201 -21.25 1.04 12.68
N PHE A 202 -22.13 1.03 13.67
CA PHE A 202 -22.10 0.13 14.82
C PHE A 202 -23.14 -0.98 14.76
N ALA A 203 -23.91 -1.10 13.66
CA ALA A 203 -24.80 -2.23 13.49
C ALA A 203 -24.04 -3.56 13.39
N GLN A 204 -24.77 -4.61 13.72
CA GLN A 204 -24.28 -5.97 13.84
C GLN A 204 -23.64 -6.40 12.51
N GLY A 205 -22.32 -6.61 12.51
CA GLY A 205 -21.54 -7.01 11.32
C GLY A 205 -20.62 -5.95 10.71
N GLN A 206 -20.70 -4.68 11.11
CA GLN A 206 -19.73 -3.63 10.70
C GLN A 206 -18.99 -3.00 11.90
N ALA A 207 -19.52 -3.12 13.11
CA ALA A 207 -18.93 -2.56 14.33
C ALA A 207 -17.45 -2.92 14.53
N HIS A 208 -17.06 -4.17 14.26
CA HIS A 208 -15.68 -4.60 14.42
C HIS A 208 -14.71 -3.87 13.47
N LYS A 209 -15.14 -3.51 12.25
CA LYS A 209 -14.30 -2.70 11.34
C LYS A 209 -14.08 -1.30 11.87
N THR A 210 -15.16 -0.66 12.33
CA THR A 210 -15.13 0.68 12.91
C THR A 210 -14.20 0.71 14.13
N ILE A 211 -14.37 -0.24 15.05
CA ILE A 211 -13.53 -0.35 16.26
C ILE A 211 -12.06 -0.60 15.90
N LEU A 212 -11.77 -1.56 15.00
CA LEU A 212 -10.39 -1.84 14.59
C LEU A 212 -9.74 -0.62 13.89
N SER A 213 -10.51 0.11 13.07
CA SER A 213 -10.01 1.33 12.41
C SER A 213 -9.72 2.45 13.41
N LEU A 214 -10.54 2.62 14.45
CA LEU A 214 -10.32 3.58 15.53
C LEU A 214 -9.09 3.22 16.37
N ILE A 215 -8.90 1.94 16.68
CA ILE A 215 -7.70 1.45 17.40
C ILE A 215 -6.44 1.70 16.56
N ALA A 216 -6.47 1.37 15.26
CA ALA A 216 -5.37 1.66 14.35
C ALA A 216 -5.08 3.16 14.29
N PHE A 217 -6.12 3.99 14.14
CA PHE A 217 -6.00 5.45 14.14
C PHE A 217 -5.38 5.99 15.42
N ALA A 218 -5.89 5.59 16.59
CA ALA A 218 -5.36 6.02 17.88
C ALA A 218 -3.88 5.61 18.04
N THR A 219 -3.51 4.41 17.58
CA THR A 219 -2.12 3.95 17.62
C THR A 219 -1.23 4.78 16.69
N TYR A 220 -1.65 5.01 15.44
CA TYR A 220 -0.90 5.84 14.49
C TYR A 220 -0.77 7.29 14.94
N ALA A 221 -1.86 7.90 15.41
CA ALA A 221 -1.86 9.25 15.96
C ALA A 221 -0.96 9.35 17.18
N GLY A 222 -1.04 8.39 18.11
CA GLY A 222 -0.16 8.30 19.26
C GLY A 222 1.31 8.24 18.88
N ILE A 223 1.68 7.45 17.86
CA ILE A 223 3.06 7.37 17.36
C ILE A 223 3.51 8.70 16.75
N VAL A 224 2.66 9.36 15.94
CA VAL A 224 2.98 10.66 15.32
C VAL A 224 3.17 11.73 16.40
N LEU A 225 2.30 11.79 17.41
CA LEU A 225 2.40 12.72 18.53
C LEU A 225 3.65 12.45 19.38
N LEU A 226 3.89 11.19 19.72
CA LEU A 226 5.07 10.78 20.49
C LEU A 226 6.36 11.20 19.75
N HIS A 227 6.44 10.97 18.44
CA HIS A 227 7.56 11.45 17.65
C HIS A 227 7.71 12.99 17.69
N LYS A 228 6.60 13.72 17.56
CA LYS A 228 6.61 15.18 17.54
C LYS A 228 7.07 15.79 18.87
N PHE A 229 6.65 15.23 20.01
CA PHE A 229 6.91 15.81 21.33
C PHE A 229 8.17 15.28 22.01
N SER A 230 8.43 13.98 21.95
CA SER A 230 9.59 13.38 22.63
C SER A 230 10.74 13.03 21.69
N GLY A 231 10.57 13.27 20.38
CA GLY A 231 11.54 12.82 19.39
C GLY A 231 11.68 11.30 19.36
N ALA A 232 10.66 10.55 19.77
CA ALA A 232 10.71 9.09 19.85
C ALA A 232 11.05 8.47 18.50
N ARG A 233 11.95 7.49 18.54
CA ARG A 233 12.48 6.77 17.39
C ARG A 233 12.75 5.31 17.76
N GLY A 234 13.12 4.52 16.75
CA GLY A 234 13.60 3.16 16.96
C GLY A 234 12.49 2.13 17.10
N ARG A 235 12.74 1.08 17.89
CA ARG A 235 11.96 -0.18 17.85
C ARG A 235 10.50 0.02 18.24
N VAL A 236 10.20 0.86 19.23
CA VAL A 236 8.82 1.10 19.70
C VAL A 236 7.97 1.69 18.59
N VAL A 237 8.45 2.75 17.93
CA VAL A 237 7.76 3.39 16.80
C VAL A 237 7.55 2.41 15.65
N VAL A 238 8.61 1.67 15.28
CA VAL A 238 8.58 0.73 14.16
C VAL A 238 7.62 -0.43 14.44
N SER A 239 7.73 -1.09 15.59
CA SER A 239 6.84 -2.20 15.96
C SER A 239 5.41 -1.74 16.14
N GLY A 240 5.17 -0.57 16.75
CA GLY A 240 3.83 0.01 16.88
C GLY A 240 3.19 0.29 15.52
N THR A 241 3.96 0.80 14.56
CA THR A 241 3.48 1.04 13.19
C THR A 241 3.12 -0.27 12.48
N VAL A 242 3.95 -1.31 12.61
CA VAL A 242 3.64 -2.62 12.02
C VAL A 242 2.38 -3.23 12.64
N ILE A 243 2.23 -3.14 13.97
CA ILE A 243 1.03 -3.63 14.67
C ILE A 243 -0.21 -2.86 14.20
N ALA A 244 -0.15 -1.52 14.16
CA ALA A 244 -1.24 -0.69 13.65
C ALA A 244 -1.58 -1.01 12.19
N GLY A 245 -0.58 -1.31 11.36
CA GLY A 245 -0.72 -1.78 9.98
C GLY A 245 -1.51 -3.07 9.90
N LEU A 246 -1.15 -4.08 10.71
CA LEU A 246 -1.86 -5.35 10.76
C LEU A 246 -3.31 -5.20 11.24
N ILE A 247 -3.54 -4.38 12.27
CA ILE A 247 -4.89 -4.06 12.76
C ILE A 247 -5.71 -3.40 11.65
N LEU A 248 -5.15 -2.44 10.92
CA LEU A 248 -5.83 -1.75 9.83
C LEU A 248 -6.12 -2.68 8.64
N THR A 249 -5.19 -3.57 8.29
CA THR A 249 -5.42 -4.62 7.27
C THR A 249 -6.57 -5.53 7.69
N LEU A 250 -6.66 -5.90 8.96
CA LEU A 250 -7.77 -6.71 9.47
C LEU A 250 -9.10 -5.93 9.46
N ALA A 251 -9.08 -4.64 9.80
CA ALA A 251 -10.25 -3.78 9.71
C ALA A 251 -10.80 -3.69 8.27
N TYR A 252 -9.90 -3.53 7.31
CA TYR A 252 -10.24 -3.31 5.91
C TYR A 252 -10.64 -4.62 5.20
N PHE A 253 -9.79 -5.64 5.26
CA PHE A 253 -9.99 -6.90 4.53
C PHE A 253 -10.66 -7.99 5.36
N GLY A 254 -10.57 -7.98 6.69
CA GLY A 254 -10.92 -9.13 7.53
C GLY A 254 -12.34 -9.63 7.31
N SER A 255 -13.35 -8.80 7.54
CA SER A 255 -14.74 -9.23 7.38
C SER A 255 -15.11 -9.53 5.92
N ARG A 256 -14.49 -8.83 4.97
CA ARG A 256 -14.85 -8.95 3.55
C ARG A 256 -14.20 -10.21 2.96
N PHE A 257 -12.99 -10.54 3.37
CA PHE A 257 -12.32 -11.78 3.02
C PHE A 257 -13.11 -13.00 3.52
N VAL A 258 -13.62 -12.95 4.76
CA VAL A 258 -14.49 -14.02 5.27
C VAL A 258 -15.76 -14.15 4.41
N LYS A 259 -16.41 -13.05 4.06
CA LYS A 259 -17.63 -13.08 3.23
C LYS A 259 -17.36 -13.55 1.80
N ASP A 260 -16.42 -12.91 1.10
CA ASP A 260 -16.17 -13.12 -0.33
C ASP A 260 -15.38 -14.41 -0.61
N VAL A 261 -14.58 -14.93 0.33
CA VAL A 261 -13.67 -16.07 0.08
C VAL A 261 -14.05 -17.32 0.89
N ILE A 262 -14.46 -17.16 2.15
CA ILE A 262 -14.76 -18.31 3.03
C ILE A 262 -16.22 -18.73 2.91
N LEU A 263 -17.15 -17.76 2.89
CA LEU A 263 -18.58 -18.03 2.87
C LEU A 263 -19.14 -18.16 1.44
N GLY A 264 -18.53 -17.47 0.46
CA GLY A 264 -18.93 -17.51 -0.95
C GLY A 264 -20.05 -16.52 -1.25
#